data_AF-A0A1H6E3B1-F1
#
_entry.id   AF-A0A1H6E3B1-F1
#
_cell.length_a   1.000
_cell.length_b   1.000
_cell.length_c   1.000
_cell.angle_alpha   90.00
_cell.angle_beta   90.00
_cell.angle_gamma   90.00
#
_symmetry.space_group_name_H-M   'P 1'
#
loop_
_entity.id
_entity.type
_entity.pdbx_description
1 polymer ?
#
loop_
_entity_poly.entity_id
_entity_poly.type
_entity_poly.pdbx_seq_one_letter_code
_entity_poly.pdbx_strand_id
1 'polypeptide(L)'
;MEPLVAASALFMKIPQGMHPQWKVRLLVSGSGFRATTRGLSAAVGGQPVEGITLGTEGAGFAGFLRAEPAKGDRLSVGYGRRLGETGVTYQGPLHDPIELGDEGPVA
;
A
#
# COMPACT_ATOMS: atom_id res chain seq x y z
N MET A 1 20.65 3.54 -10.12
CA MET A 1 19.38 3.06 -9.56
C MET A 1 18.52 4.30 -9.35
N GLU A 2 17.38 4.38 -10.01
CA GLU A 2 16.48 5.52 -9.83
C GLU A 2 15.97 5.54 -8.39
N PRO A 3 15.72 6.73 -7.80
CA PRO A 3 15.18 6.83 -6.45
C PRO A 3 13.77 6.24 -6.40
N LEU A 4 13.44 5.58 -5.29
CA LEU A 4 12.06 5.20 -4.98
C LEU A 4 11.27 6.47 -4.66
N VAL A 5 10.21 6.72 -5.42
CA VAL A 5 9.34 7.88 -5.20
C VAL A 5 7.92 7.38 -4.98
N ALA A 6 7.39 7.53 -3.77
CA ALA A 6 5.96 7.41 -3.52
C ALA A 6 5.32 8.80 -3.71
N ALA A 7 4.43 8.91 -4.69
CA ALA A 7 3.75 10.17 -5.02
C ALA A 7 2.43 10.31 -4.26
N SER A 8 1.68 9.21 -4.12
CA SER A 8 0.40 9.18 -3.40
C SER A 8 0.11 7.80 -2.83
N ALA A 9 -0.82 7.75 -1.87
CA ALA A 9 -1.35 6.52 -1.32
C ALA A 9 -2.86 6.62 -1.09
N LEU A 10 -3.57 5.55 -1.41
CA LEU A 10 -4.99 5.34 -1.10
C LEU A 10 -5.12 4.24 -0.05
N PHE A 11 -5.90 4.51 0.99
CA PHE A 11 -6.15 3.58 2.10
C PHE A 11 -7.63 3.21 2.10
N MET A 12 -7.93 1.92 1.94
CA MET A 12 -9.29 1.39 1.89
C MET A 12 -9.55 0.43 3.04
N LYS A 13 -10.75 0.48 3.62
CA LYS A 13 -11.21 -0.53 4.57
C LYS A 13 -11.35 -1.88 3.87
N ILE A 14 -10.96 -2.93 4.57
CA ILE A 14 -11.29 -4.31 4.20
C ILE A 14 -12.58 -4.67 4.94
N PRO A 15 -13.62 -5.18 4.25
CA PRO A 15 -14.84 -5.63 4.90
C PRO A 15 -14.56 -6.62 6.05
N GLN A 16 -15.26 -6.45 7.16
CA GLN A 16 -15.16 -7.39 8.27
C GLN A 16 -15.51 -8.81 7.79
N GLY A 17 -14.67 -9.79 8.15
CA GLY A 17 -14.83 -11.18 7.77
C GLY A 17 -14.16 -11.58 6.45
N MET A 18 -13.71 -10.64 5.61
CA MET A 18 -13.00 -10.97 4.36
C MET A 18 -11.59 -11.53 4.62
N HIS A 19 -10.89 -11.02 5.64
CA HIS A 19 -9.60 -11.55 6.06
C HIS A 19 -9.46 -11.48 7.60
N PRO A 20 -8.92 -12.51 8.28
CA PRO A 20 -8.89 -12.55 9.75
C PRO A 20 -7.92 -11.54 10.38
N GLN A 21 -6.94 -11.03 9.62
CA GLN A 21 -5.85 -10.21 10.16
C GLN A 21 -5.69 -8.84 9.49
N TRP A 22 -6.19 -8.64 8.27
CA TRP A 22 -5.98 -7.41 7.52
C TRP A 22 -7.22 -6.53 7.61
N LYS A 23 -7.01 -5.26 7.92
CA LYS A 23 -8.10 -4.27 8.10
C LYS A 23 -8.07 -3.18 7.05
N VAL A 24 -6.89 -2.90 6.48
CA VAL A 24 -6.71 -1.84 5.50
C VAL A 24 -5.95 -2.37 4.30
N ARG A 25 -6.45 -2.07 3.10
CA ARG A 25 -5.73 -2.22 1.84
C ARG A 25 -5.08 -0.89 1.49
N LEU A 26 -3.79 -0.94 1.23
CA LEU A 26 -2.96 0.20 0.82
C LEU A 26 -2.67 0.07 -0.68
N LEU A 27 -2.92 1.13 -1.44
CA LEU A 27 -2.46 1.30 -2.81
C LEU A 27 -1.52 2.49 -2.86
N VAL A 28 -0.29 2.30 -3.33
CA VAL A 28 0.71 3.35 -3.47
C VAL A 28 1.02 3.53 -4.94
N SER A 29 0.98 4.79 -5.40
CA SER A 29 1.39 5.18 -6.76
C SER A 29 2.68 5.97 -6.72
N GLY A 30 3.51 5.81 -7.74
CA GLY A 30 4.78 6.51 -7.85
C GLY A 30 5.72 5.88 -8.87
N SER A 31 7.03 5.91 -8.62
CA SER A 31 8.03 5.38 -9.55
C SER A 31 9.23 4.74 -8.84
N GLY A 32 9.97 3.93 -9.59
CA GLY A 32 11.21 3.28 -9.12
C GLY A 32 11.00 1.99 -8.32
N PHE A 33 9.75 1.55 -8.14
CA PHE A 33 9.44 0.28 -7.47
C PHE A 33 9.81 -0.90 -8.39
N ARG A 34 10.74 -1.76 -7.99
CA ARG A 34 11.20 -2.87 -8.85
C ARG A 34 11.30 -4.15 -8.07
N ALA A 35 11.09 -5.27 -8.75
CA ALA A 35 11.38 -6.57 -8.18
C ALA A 35 12.90 -6.68 -7.97
N THR A 36 13.31 -6.96 -6.73
CA THR A 36 14.71 -7.21 -6.38
C THR A 36 14.79 -8.46 -5.53
N THR A 37 15.97 -9.05 -5.44
CA THR A 37 16.22 -10.24 -4.60
C THR A 37 15.99 -9.98 -3.10
N ARG A 38 16.00 -8.71 -2.67
CA ARG A 38 15.76 -8.33 -1.27
C ARG A 38 14.29 -8.09 -0.95
N GLY A 39 13.42 -7.99 -1.97
CA GLY A 39 12.02 -7.63 -1.82
C GLY A 39 11.81 -6.16 -1.46
N LEU A 40 10.73 -5.57 -1.96
CA LEU A 40 10.25 -4.26 -1.49
C LEU A 40 9.69 -4.44 -0.07
N SER A 41 10.01 -3.50 0.80
CA SER A 41 9.48 -3.42 2.17
C SER A 41 8.88 -2.04 2.37
N ALA A 42 7.77 -1.97 3.10
CA ALA A 42 7.10 -0.72 3.40
C ALA A 42 6.48 -0.75 4.80
N ALA A 43 6.32 0.43 5.40
CA ALA A 43 5.68 0.60 6.69
C ALA A 43 4.92 1.94 6.74
N VAL A 44 3.85 2.01 7.54
CA VAL A 44 3.09 3.24 7.79
C VAL A 44 3.04 3.45 9.30
N GLY A 45 3.61 4.55 9.81
CA GLY A 45 3.63 4.79 11.27
C GLY A 45 4.37 3.71 12.06
N GLY A 46 5.34 3.03 11.44
CA GLY A 46 6.05 1.89 12.03
C GLY A 46 5.33 0.54 11.91
N GLN A 47 4.06 0.52 11.50
CA GLN A 47 3.34 -0.72 11.19
C GLN A 47 3.80 -1.28 9.83
N PRO A 48 4.22 -2.56 9.74
CA PRO A 48 4.64 -3.15 8.48
C PRO A 48 3.48 -3.31 7.49
N VAL A 49 3.76 -3.06 6.22
CA VAL A 49 2.87 -3.41 5.10
C VAL A 49 3.12 -4.86 4.70
N GLU A 50 2.08 -5.67 4.70
CA GLU A 50 2.11 -7.09 4.36
C GLU A 50 1.60 -7.35 2.94
N GLY A 51 1.94 -8.52 2.38
CA GLY A 51 1.42 -8.96 1.09
C GLY A 51 1.73 -8.01 -0.08
N ILE A 52 2.90 -7.37 -0.06
CA ILE A 52 3.28 -6.36 -1.03
C ILE A 52 3.29 -6.96 -2.45
N THR A 53 2.49 -6.39 -3.34
CA THR A 53 2.44 -6.72 -4.76
C THR A 53 2.83 -5.48 -5.56
N LEU A 54 3.82 -5.60 -6.45
CA LEU A 54 4.27 -4.49 -7.29
C LEU A 54 3.30 -4.23 -8.44
N GLY A 55 3.11 -2.95 -8.77
CA GLY A 55 2.45 -2.54 -10.01
C GLY A 55 3.34 -2.78 -11.24
N THR A 56 2.73 -2.79 -12.41
CA THR A 56 3.45 -2.93 -13.69
C THR A 56 4.46 -1.80 -13.88
N GLU A 57 5.63 -2.13 -14.42
CA GLU A 57 6.70 -1.19 -14.77
C GLU A 57 7.16 -0.26 -13.62
N GLY A 58 6.90 -0.66 -12.38
CA GLY A 58 7.30 0.10 -11.20
C GLY A 58 6.48 1.36 -10.93
N ALA A 59 5.26 1.42 -11.43
CA ALA A 59 4.30 2.52 -11.20
C ALA A 59 3.76 2.60 -9.76
N GLY A 60 4.08 1.62 -8.90
CA GLY A 60 3.53 1.58 -7.55
C GLY A 60 3.57 0.19 -6.92
N PHE A 61 2.83 0.03 -5.84
CA PHE A 61 2.58 -1.27 -5.20
C PHE A 61 1.27 -1.25 -4.40
N ALA A 62 0.73 -2.42 -4.14
CA ALA A 62 -0.38 -2.65 -3.22
C ALA A 62 0.10 -3.47 -2.02
N GLY A 63 -0.57 -3.35 -0.89
CA GLY A 63 -0.31 -4.18 0.30
C GLY A 63 -1.39 -4.01 1.37
N PHE A 64 -1.14 -4.57 2.55
CA PHE A 64 -2.14 -4.65 3.61
C PHE A 64 -1.58 -4.24 4.96
N LEU A 65 -2.44 -3.68 5.81
CA LEU A 65 -2.15 -3.33 7.19
C LEU A 65 -3.11 -4.04 8.15
N ARG A 66 -2.62 -4.37 9.34
CA ARG A 66 -3.39 -5.05 10.39
C ARG A 66 -4.27 -4.12 11.22
N ALA A 67 -3.96 -2.84 11.23
CA ALA A 67 -4.68 -1.78 11.92
C ALA A 67 -4.76 -0.53 11.04
N GLU A 68 -5.77 0.30 11.33
CA GLU A 68 -5.87 1.64 10.76
C GLU A 68 -4.70 2.52 11.24
N PRO A 69 -3.99 3.22 10.34
CA PRO A 69 -2.94 4.15 10.75
C PRO A 69 -3.50 5.33 11.55
N ALA A 70 -2.67 5.92 12.40
CA ALA A 70 -2.99 7.19 13.03
C ALA A 70 -2.85 8.34 12.01
N LYS A 71 -3.69 9.36 12.13
CA LYS A 71 -3.56 10.57 11.31
C LYS A 71 -2.17 11.18 11.51
N GLY A 72 -1.49 11.45 10.39
CA GLY A 72 -0.11 11.94 10.38
C GLY A 72 0.95 10.85 10.20
N ASP A 73 0.58 9.56 10.31
CA ASP A 73 1.51 8.46 10.07
C ASP A 73 2.09 8.54 8.66
N ARG A 74 3.42 8.42 8.58
CA ARG A 74 4.17 8.55 7.33
C ARG A 74 4.44 7.19 6.71
N LEU A 75 4.31 7.12 5.38
CA LEU A 75 4.74 5.97 4.59
C LEU A 75 6.27 5.98 4.47
N SER A 76 6.87 4.84 4.78
CA SER A 76 8.29 4.55 4.53
C SER A 76 8.40 3.37 3.56
N VAL A 77 9.32 3.45 2.61
CA VAL A 77 9.55 2.42 1.59
C VAL A 77 11.03 2.15 1.41
N GLY A 78 11.38 0.93 1.01
CA GLY A 78 12.76 0.57 0.73
C GLY A 78 12.94 -0.91 0.40
N TYR A 79 14.19 -1.37 0.42
CA TYR A 79 14.53 -2.75 0.08
C TYR A 79 15.23 -3.44 1.26
N GLY A 80 14.71 -4.61 1.65
CA GLY A 80 15.15 -5.32 2.86
C GLY A 80 14.98 -4.47 4.12
N ARG A 81 16.03 -4.37 4.96
CA ARG A 81 15.95 -3.67 6.26
C ARG A 81 16.13 -2.14 6.19
N ARG A 82 16.36 -1.58 4.99
CA ARG A 82 16.60 -0.13 4.82
C ARG A 82 15.34 0.52 4.26
N LEU A 83 14.57 1.18 5.13
CA LEU A 83 13.41 1.98 4.77
C LEU A 83 13.79 3.46 4.79
N GLY A 84 13.33 4.21 3.79
CA GLY A 84 13.37 5.66 3.77
C GLY A 84 11.97 6.23 3.90
N GLU A 85 11.81 7.29 4.67
CA GLU A 85 10.55 8.03 4.73
C GLU A 85 10.22 8.67 3.39
N THR A 86 8.93 8.71 3.08
CA THR A 86 8.37 9.39 1.90
C THR A 86 7.62 10.65 2.33
N GLY A 87 7.27 11.53 1.39
CA GLY A 87 6.38 12.66 1.66
C GLY A 87 4.91 12.26 1.91
N VAL A 88 4.56 10.99 1.71
CA VAL A 88 3.17 10.52 1.80
C VAL A 88 2.80 10.26 3.25
N THR A 89 1.72 10.90 3.70
CA THR A 89 1.17 10.76 5.05
C THR A 89 -0.28 10.33 5.00
N TYR A 90 -0.69 9.51 5.96
CA TYR A 90 -2.09 9.17 6.15
C TYR A 90 -2.85 10.36 6.73
N GLN A 91 -3.89 10.82 6.04
CA GLN A 91 -4.70 11.96 6.45
C GLN A 91 -6.07 11.55 7.03
N GLY A 92 -6.51 10.32 6.73
CA GLY A 92 -7.86 9.85 7.01
C GLY A 92 -8.98 10.67 6.34
N PRO A 93 -10.23 10.20 6.42
CA PRO A 93 -10.64 8.86 6.86
C PRO A 93 -10.20 7.77 5.86
N LEU A 94 -10.33 6.50 6.24
CA LEU A 94 -10.23 5.39 5.28
C LEU A 94 -11.37 5.46 4.27
N HIS A 95 -11.06 5.16 3.00
CA HIS A 95 -12.08 4.99 1.97
C HIS A 95 -12.81 3.66 2.17
N ASP A 96 -14.11 3.65 1.86
CA ASP A 96 -14.84 2.39 1.79
C ASP A 96 -14.34 1.57 0.59
N PRO A 97 -14.42 0.24 0.65
CA PRO A 97 -13.98 -0.61 -0.44
C PRO A 97 -14.77 -0.27 -1.70
N ILE A 98 -14.06 -0.10 -2.82
CA ILE A 98 -14.70 -0.01 -4.12
C ILE A 98 -15.29 -1.39 -4.40
N GLU A 99 -16.63 -1.50 -4.41
CA GLU A 99 -17.28 -2.65 -5.03
C GLU A 99 -16.86 -2.62 -6.50
N LEU A 100 -15.94 -3.51 -6.88
CA LEU A 100 -15.83 -3.89 -8.28
C LEU A 100 -17.18 -4.51 -8.61
N GLY A 101 -18.07 -3.70 -9.18
CA GLY A 101 -19.33 -4.16 -9.71
C GLY A 101 -19.07 -5.39 -10.56
N ASP A 102 -19.81 -6.43 -10.27
CA ASP A 102 -19.88 -7.66 -11.05
C ASP A 102 -20.47 -7.30 -12.42
N GLU A 103 -19.71 -6.63 -13.27
CA GLU A 103 -20.00 -6.56 -14.70
C GLU A 103 -19.69 -7.95 -15.26
N GLY A 104 -20.62 -8.86 -14.99
CA GLY A 104 -20.74 -10.13 -15.69
C GLY A 104 -20.78 -9.89 -17.20
N PRO A 105 -20.42 -10.90 -18.01
CA PRO A 105 -20.35 -10.73 -19.45
C PRO A 105 -21.70 -10.22 -19.97
N VAL A 106 -21.66 -9.08 -20.65
CA VAL A 106 -22.78 -8.59 -21.46
C VAL A 106 -23.10 -9.71 -22.46
N ALA A 107 -24.33 -10.23 -22.37
CA ALA A 107 -24.83 -11.31 -23.19
C ALA A 107 -24.86 -10.97 -24.69
#